data_AF-A0A0A7GCI5-F1
#
_entry.id   AF-A0A0A7GCI5-F1
#
_cell.length_a   1.000
_cell.length_b   1.000
_cell.length_c   1.000
_cell.angle_alpha   90.00
_cell.angle_beta   90.00
_cell.angle_gamma   90.00
#
_symmetry.space_group_name_H-M   'P 1'
#
loop_
_entity.id
_entity.type
_entity.pdbx_description
1 polymer ?
#
loop_
_entity_poly.entity_id
_entity_poly.type
_entity_poly.pdbx_seq_one_letter_code
_entity_poly.pdbx_strand_id
1 'polypeptide(L)'
;MFGWGEMGLVIILALLLLGPDNMVDAARKMGRLYAEYKKARRRLELEILYGFSPPDESILQKVNEVREKSITESVRKNIVEFEQPKGINNRDSSSSESEVKQ
;
A
#
# COMPACT_ATOMS: atom_id res chain seq x y z
N MET A 1 24.65 -28.78 -25.27
CA MET A 1 23.26 -29.27 -25.18
C MET A 1 23.22 -30.13 -23.94
N PHE A 2 22.64 -29.66 -22.84
CA PHE A 2 22.72 -30.36 -21.56
C PHE A 2 21.83 -31.62 -21.60
N GLY A 3 22.45 -32.78 -21.79
CA GLY A 3 21.77 -34.06 -22.01
C GLY A 3 21.80 -34.96 -20.78
N TRP A 4 20.96 -36.01 -20.79
CA TRP A 4 20.93 -37.04 -19.74
C TRP A 4 22.31 -37.67 -19.46
N GLY A 5 23.18 -37.78 -20.48
CA GLY A 5 24.55 -38.28 -20.32
C GLY A 5 25.47 -37.36 -19.53
N GLU A 6 25.37 -36.04 -19.74
CA GLU A 6 26.17 -35.05 -18.99
C GLU A 6 25.72 -35.00 -17.53
N MET A 7 24.41 -35.14 -17.28
CA MET A 7 23.88 -35.22 -15.91
C MET A 7 24.43 -36.44 -15.16
N GLY A 8 24.52 -37.60 -15.83
CA GLY A 8 25.12 -38.80 -15.27
C GLY A 8 26.59 -38.60 -14.89
N LEU A 9 27.38 -37.95 -15.75
CA LEU A 9 28.78 -37.63 -15.48
C LEU A 9 28.93 -36.72 -14.26
N VAL A 10 28.10 -35.69 -14.15
CA VAL A 10 28.12 -34.76 -12.99
C VAL A 10 27.77 -35.49 -11.70
N ILE A 11 26.80 -36.41 -11.72
CA ILE A 11 26.43 -37.20 -10.54
C ILE A 11 27.58 -38.13 -10.13
N ILE A 12 28.22 -38.80 -11.09
CA ILE A 12 29.39 -39.66 -10.83
C ILE A 12 30.53 -38.83 -10.22
N LEU A 13 30.82 -37.67 -10.80
CA LEU A 13 31.86 -36.77 -10.30
C LEU A 13 31.53 -36.28 -8.87
N ALA A 14 30.30 -35.90 -8.62
CA ALA A 14 29.84 -35.48 -7.29
C ALA A 14 29.95 -36.61 -6.26
N LEU A 15 29.59 -37.84 -6.62
CA LEU A 15 29.77 -39.01 -5.75
C LEU A 15 31.24 -39.29 -5.45
N LEU A 16 32.14 -39.03 -6.40
CA LEU A 16 33.58 -39.27 -6.23
C LEU A 16 34.25 -38.20 -5.35
N LEU A 17 33.89 -36.91 -5.53
CA LEU A 17 34.43 -35.82 -4.71
C LEU A 17 33.85 -35.80 -3.29
N LEU A 18 32.53 -35.94 -3.18
CA LEU A 18 31.83 -35.77 -1.91
C LEU A 18 31.71 -37.09 -1.14
N GLY A 19 31.70 -38.21 -1.84
CA GLY A 19 31.39 -39.52 -1.28
C GLY A 19 29.87 -39.78 -1.18
N PRO A 20 29.43 -41.04 -1.31
CA PRO A 20 28.01 -41.40 -1.27
C PRO A 20 27.34 -41.03 0.06
N ASP A 21 28.03 -41.20 1.19
CA ASP A 21 27.47 -40.95 2.52
C ASP A 21 27.15 -39.47 2.74
N ASN A 22 28.10 -38.59 2.40
CA ASN A 22 27.92 -37.14 2.53
C ASN A 22 26.84 -36.60 1.58
N MET A 23 26.66 -37.22 0.41
CA MET A 23 25.61 -36.84 -0.54
C MET A 23 24.21 -37.14 0.02
N VAL A 24 24.05 -38.29 0.69
CA VAL A 24 22.79 -38.67 1.36
C VAL A 24 22.50 -37.71 2.52
N ASP A 25 23.51 -37.36 3.31
CA ASP A 25 23.34 -36.42 4.42
C ASP A 25 23.00 -35.00 3.94
N ALA A 26 23.63 -34.54 2.87
CA ALA A 26 23.29 -33.27 2.22
C ALA A 26 21.85 -33.30 1.69
N ALA A 27 21.45 -34.37 1.01
CA ALA A 27 20.09 -34.55 0.51
C ALA A 27 19.05 -34.56 1.65
N ARG A 28 19.36 -35.20 2.79
CA ARG A 28 18.49 -35.18 3.98
C ARG A 28 18.34 -33.78 4.57
N LYS A 29 19.44 -33.03 4.70
CA LYS A 29 19.42 -31.65 5.20
C LYS A 29 18.62 -30.75 4.27
N MET A 30 18.88 -30.82 2.97
CA MET A 30 18.14 -30.06 1.95
C MET A 30 16.66 -30.46 1.91
N GLY A 31 16.36 -31.75 2.06
CA GLY A 31 14.99 -32.25 2.12
C GLY A 31 14.21 -31.72 3.32
N ARG A 32 14.82 -31.68 4.52
CA ARG A 32 14.22 -31.07 5.71
C ARG A 32 13.97 -29.58 5.52
N LEU A 33 14.97 -28.85 5.02
CA LEU A 33 14.85 -27.42 4.72
C LEU A 33 13.71 -27.15 3.71
N TYR A 34 13.65 -27.94 2.64
CA TYR A 34 12.60 -27.81 1.64
C TYR A 34 11.21 -28.15 2.20
N ALA A 35 11.10 -29.15 3.08
CA ALA A 35 9.85 -29.50 3.72
C ALA A 35 9.34 -28.38 4.64
N GLU A 36 10.22 -27.78 5.43
CA GLU A 36 9.91 -26.61 6.27
C GLU A 36 9.51 -25.41 5.42
N TYR A 37 10.27 -25.11 4.35
CA TYR A 37 9.95 -24.07 3.40
C TYR A 37 8.57 -24.27 2.76
N LYS A 38 8.27 -25.50 2.30
CA LYS A 38 6.97 -25.85 1.71
C LYS A 38 5.83 -25.62 2.71
N LYS A 39 6.04 -25.97 3.98
CA LYS A 39 5.05 -25.76 5.06
C LYS A 39 4.83 -24.27 5.33
N ALA A 40 5.90 -23.48 5.41
CA ALA A 40 5.84 -22.04 5.61
C ALA A 40 5.14 -21.35 4.42
N ARG A 41 5.52 -21.70 3.19
CA ARG A 41 4.90 -21.20 1.96
C ARG A 41 3.39 -21.46 1.95
N ARG A 42 2.95 -22.67 2.32
CA ARG A 42 1.53 -23.01 2.36
C ARG A 42 0.76 -22.17 3.39
N ARG A 43 1.36 -21.85 4.53
CA ARG A 43 0.74 -20.94 5.51
C ARG A 43 0.63 -19.53 4.96
N LEU A 44 1.69 -19.05 4.32
CA LEU A 44 1.73 -17.73 3.69
C LEU A 44 0.69 -17.62 2.56
N GLU A 45 0.55 -18.64 1.72
CA GLU A 45 -0.48 -18.71 0.67
C GLU A 45 -1.89 -18.65 1.26
N LEU A 46 -2.15 -19.34 2.38
CA LEU A 46 -3.45 -19.27 3.08
C LEU A 46 -3.68 -17.90 3.71
N GLU A 47 -2.67 -17.30 4.32
CA GLU A 47 -2.76 -15.95 4.89
C GLU A 47 -2.98 -14.89 3.81
N ILE A 48 -2.36 -15.02 2.63
CA ILE A 48 -2.64 -14.12 1.50
C ILE A 48 -4.06 -14.33 0.97
N LEU A 49 -4.45 -15.59 0.78
CA LEU A 49 -5.74 -15.93 0.17
C LEU A 49 -6.94 -15.59 1.07
N TYR A 50 -6.77 -15.72 2.39
CA TYR A 50 -7.86 -15.57 3.36
C TYR A 50 -7.67 -14.42 4.36
N GLY A 51 -6.46 -13.88 4.50
CA GLY A 51 -6.17 -12.76 5.40
C GLY A 51 -6.49 -11.39 4.81
N PHE A 52 -6.79 -11.31 3.52
CA PHE A 52 -7.38 -10.13 2.89
C PHE A 52 -8.86 -10.39 2.63
N SER A 53 -9.70 -10.20 3.65
CA SER A 53 -11.14 -10.01 3.39
C SER A 53 -11.28 -8.69 2.63
N PRO A 54 -11.96 -8.66 1.46
CA PRO A 54 -12.30 -7.39 0.84
C PRO A 54 -13.04 -6.52 1.87
N PRO A 55 -12.69 -5.23 2.01
CA PRO A 55 -13.29 -4.36 3.02
C PRO A 55 -14.81 -4.36 2.85
N ASP A 56 -15.54 -4.51 3.96
CA ASP A 56 -17.01 -4.46 3.98
C ASP A 56 -17.51 -3.24 3.20
N GLU A 57 -18.58 -3.42 2.41
CA GLU A 57 -19.19 -2.33 1.61
C GLU A 57 -19.51 -1.08 2.45
N SER A 58 -19.79 -1.27 3.74
CA SER A 58 -20.02 -0.19 4.69
C SER A 58 -18.78 0.70 4.95
N ILE A 59 -17.57 0.13 4.90
CA ILE A 59 -16.31 0.85 5.05
C ILE A 59 -15.98 1.59 3.75
N LEU A 60 -16.24 0.97 2.60
CA LEU A 60 -16.06 1.60 1.29
C LEU A 60 -16.98 2.82 1.13
N GLN A 61 -18.23 2.73 1.57
CA GLN A 61 -19.16 3.87 1.57
C GLN A 61 -18.66 5.00 2.48
N LYS A 62 -18.20 4.71 3.70
CA LYS A 62 -17.63 5.74 4.59
C LYS A 62 -16.41 6.45 4.00
N VAL A 63 -15.51 5.70 3.35
CA VAL A 63 -14.32 6.29 2.71
C VAL A 63 -14.74 7.19 1.55
N ASN A 64 -15.69 6.75 0.72
CA ASN A 64 -16.22 7.57 -0.38
C ASN A 64 -16.94 8.82 0.14
N GLU A 65 -17.73 8.70 1.20
CA GLU A 65 -18.47 9.82 1.79
C GLU A 65 -17.53 10.86 2.41
N VAL A 66 -16.45 10.43 3.09
CA VAL A 66 -15.40 11.33 3.61
C VAL A 66 -14.67 12.01 2.44
N ARG A 67 -14.39 11.27 1.37
CA ARG A 67 -13.72 11.80 0.18
C ARG A 67 -14.58 12.84 -0.53
N GLU A 68 -15.87 12.57 -0.73
CA GLU A 68 -16.83 13.50 -1.32
C GLU A 68 -16.96 14.76 -0.47
N LYS A 69 -17.15 14.63 0.85
CA LYS A 69 -17.20 15.78 1.78
C LYS A 69 -15.94 16.64 1.69
N SER A 70 -14.76 16.02 1.65
CA SER A 70 -13.49 16.75 1.54
C SER A 70 -13.33 17.49 0.19
N ILE A 71 -13.84 16.91 -0.91
CA ILE A 71 -13.83 17.53 -2.23
C ILE A 71 -14.85 18.68 -2.27
N THR A 72 -16.05 18.49 -1.72
CA THR A 72 -17.06 19.56 -1.68
C THR A 72 -16.61 20.73 -0.79
N GLU A 73 -15.97 20.46 0.35
CA GLU A 73 -15.40 21.50 1.21
C GLU A 73 -14.28 22.26 0.52
N SER A 74 -13.37 21.57 -0.18
CA SER A 74 -12.29 22.23 -0.91
C SER A 74 -12.80 23.00 -2.13
N VAL A 75 -13.81 22.52 -2.85
CA VAL A 75 -14.49 23.27 -3.91
C VAL A 75 -15.22 24.49 -3.34
N ARG A 76 -15.97 24.34 -2.25
CA ARG A 76 -16.65 25.46 -1.58
C ARG A 76 -15.67 26.52 -1.10
N LYS A 77 -14.53 26.11 -0.53
CA LYS A 77 -13.49 27.02 -0.07
C LYS A 77 -12.86 27.79 -1.23
N ASN A 78 -12.60 27.12 -2.36
CA ASN A 78 -12.14 27.77 -3.59
C ASN A 78 -13.18 28.73 -4.18
N ILE A 79 -14.48 28.39 -4.17
CA ILE A 79 -15.54 29.27 -4.66
C ILE A 79 -15.70 30.52 -3.76
N VAL A 80 -15.64 30.35 -2.44
CA VAL A 80 -15.74 31.46 -1.47
C VAL A 80 -14.51 32.37 -1.54
N GLU A 81 -13.34 31.86 -1.88
CA GLU A 81 -12.12 32.65 -2.11
C GLU A 81 -12.17 33.47 -3.41
N PHE A 82 -12.96 33.03 -4.40
CA PHE A 82 -13.21 33.75 -5.65
C PHE A 82 -14.30 34.84 -5.55
N GLU A 83 -15.20 34.79 -4.56
CA GLU A 83 -16.29 35.78 -4.37
C GLU A 83 -15.94 36.99 -3.48
N GLN A 84 -14.67 37.24 -3.17
CA GLN A 84 -14.27 38.55 -2.64
C GLN A 84 -13.74 39.44 -3.78
N PRO A 85 -14.61 40.21 -4.47
CA PRO A 85 -14.13 41.30 -5.30
C PRO A 85 -13.44 42.32 -4.39
N LYS A 86 -12.14 42.51 -4.61
CA LYS A 86 -11.43 43.71 -4.21
C LYS A 86 -12.08 44.90 -4.95
N GLY A 87 -12.99 45.62 -4.29
CA GLY A 87 -13.54 46.90 -4.72
C GLY A 87 -13.92 47.71 -3.48
N ILE A 88 -13.07 48.63 -3.01
CA ILE A 88 -13.11 50.07 -3.34
C ILE A 88 -14.51 50.67 -3.09
N ASN A 89 -14.73 51.32 -1.94
CA ASN A 89 -14.94 52.79 -1.87
C ASN A 89 -15.38 53.32 -0.49
N ASN A 90 -14.81 54.49 -0.19
CA ASN A 90 -15.38 55.70 0.38
C ASN A 90 -16.29 55.62 1.62
N ARG A 91 -15.75 56.17 2.71
CA ARG A 91 -16.51 56.74 3.83
C ARG A 91 -17.28 57.96 3.34
N ASP A 92 -18.58 57.77 3.18
CA ASP A 92 -19.55 58.85 3.08
C ASP A 92 -19.83 59.51 4.44
N SER A 93 -20.41 60.70 4.30
CA SER A 93 -21.40 61.32 5.19
C SER A 93 -20.88 62.27 6.26
N SER A 94 -20.70 63.51 5.80
CA SER A 94 -21.38 64.64 6.43
C SER A 94 -22.85 64.31 6.71
N SER A 95 -23.27 64.43 7.96
CA SER A 95 -24.56 65.04 8.29
C SER A 95 -24.44 65.71 9.64
N SER A 96 -24.51 67.03 9.55
CA SER A 96 -24.91 67.97 10.58
C SER A 96 -26.09 67.46 11.42
N GLU A 97 -25.93 67.50 12.74
CA GLU A 97 -26.99 68.03 13.59
C GLU A 97 -26.36 68.78 14.77
N SER A 98 -26.67 70.05 14.79
CA SER A 98 -26.46 71.06 15.82
C SER A 98 -27.23 70.73 17.11
N GLU A 99 -26.64 71.08 18.26
CA GLU A 99 -27.23 71.68 19.48
C GLU A 99 -26.32 71.30 20.69
N VAL A 100 -26.03 72.09 21.73
CA VAL A 100 -26.28 73.47 22.16
C VAL A 100 -25.27 73.75 23.30
N LYS A 101 -24.87 75.02 23.42
CA LYS A 101 -24.17 75.70 24.52
C LYS A 101 -24.22 75.06 25.92
N GLN A 102 -23.07 75.02 26.59
CA GLN A 102 -22.73 75.87 27.75
C GLN A 102 -21.22 75.86 28.01
#